data_AF-A0ABD2PHY4-F1
#
_entry.id   AF-A0ABD2PHY4-F1
#
_cell.length_a   1.000
_cell.length_b   1.000
_cell.length_c   1.000
_cell.angle_alpha   90.00
_cell.angle_beta   90.00
_cell.angle_gamma   90.00
#
_symmetry.space_group_name_H-M   'P 1'
#
loop_
_entity.id
_entity.type
_entity.pdbx_description
1 polymer ?
#
loop_
_entity_poly.entity_id
_entity_poly.type
_entity_poly.pdbx_seq_one_letter_code
_entity_poly.pdbx_strand_id
1 'polypeptide(L)'
;MVELKLNETLKLKKPTRKRRQAVTRSHYMNEDSDEYGLDQEGEEEDCAWIYYNDLYSRAKPDSVTNPRPFLDRLVSTLQTVREKCDKIILCGYFNEDYLKSSKKKLILSDLFDSSQLLGVDVEPTRVFTNSKRITTKSLIDYLVTDLKPECYVRDLLKIRISDHYGQLLSFTLASTNFKPPSNCTGRISTDYSLECLRDALEMFDWHVVYDLANDIDAAFNLFFAVFSSLFEECCPKSVVQ
;
A
#
# COMPACT_ATOMS: atom_id res chain seq x y z
N MET A 1 2.87 6.93 1.79
CA MET A 1 3.89 5.99 1.30
C MET A 1 3.75 4.74 2.14
N VAL A 2 3.25 3.65 1.56
CA VAL A 2 3.11 2.35 2.23
C VAL A 2 4.38 1.58 1.90
N GLU A 3 5.22 1.29 2.90
CA GLU A 3 6.41 0.46 2.73
C GLU A 3 6.06 -0.97 3.17
N LEU A 4 6.24 -1.94 2.27
CA LEU A 4 5.98 -3.35 2.56
C LEU A 4 7.28 -4.00 3.01
N LYS A 5 7.32 -4.51 4.25
CA LYS A 5 8.36 -5.45 4.70
C LYS A 5 7.72 -6.83 4.89
N LEU A 6 7.97 -7.74 3.94
CA LEU A 6 7.74 -9.17 4.18
C LEU A 6 8.86 -9.69 5.09
N ASN A 7 8.50 -10.10 6.31
CA ASN A 7 9.43 -10.80 7.19
C ASN A 7 9.43 -12.29 6.85
N GLU A 8 10.35 -12.72 5.98
CA GLU A 8 10.66 -14.14 5.85
C GLU A 8 11.49 -14.61 7.05
N THR A 9 10.85 -15.29 8.01
CA THR A 9 11.60 -16.06 9.03
C THR A 9 11.66 -17.52 8.63
N LEU A 10 12.32 -17.83 7.51
CA LEU A 10 12.65 -19.22 7.15
C LEU A 10 14.00 -19.61 7.77
N LYS A 11 13.94 -20.44 8.82
CA LYS A 11 15.13 -21.14 9.34
C LYS A 11 15.70 -22.03 8.24
N LEU A 12 16.80 -21.60 7.63
CA LEU A 12 17.60 -22.37 6.68
C LEU A 12 18.04 -23.72 7.32
N LYS A 13 17.36 -24.81 6.98
CA LYS A 13 17.95 -26.16 7.08
C LYS A 13 19.00 -26.26 5.98
N LYS A 14 20.26 -26.48 6.37
CA LYS A 14 21.40 -26.66 5.45
C LYS A 14 21.10 -27.77 4.44
N PRO A 15 21.30 -27.55 3.12
CA PRO A 15 21.11 -28.59 2.13
C PRO A 15 22.29 -29.57 2.16
N THR A 16 21.98 -30.85 2.40
CA THR A 16 22.89 -31.96 2.14
C THR A 16 23.09 -32.12 0.63
N ARG A 17 24.33 -31.92 0.21
CA ARG A 17 24.82 -32.04 -1.16
C ARG A 17 24.68 -33.48 -1.65
N LYS A 18 23.81 -33.74 -2.63
CA LYS A 18 23.95 -34.90 -3.53
C LYS A 18 24.04 -34.42 -4.98
N ARG A 19 25.09 -34.90 -5.64
CA ARG A 19 25.56 -34.56 -6.98
C ARG A 19 25.14 -35.68 -7.92
N ARG A 20 24.51 -35.37 -9.05
CA ARG A 20 24.55 -36.08 -10.37
C ARG A 20 23.56 -35.39 -11.32
N GLN A 21 24.07 -34.70 -12.33
CA GLN A 21 24.32 -35.13 -13.73
C GLN A 21 23.08 -35.01 -14.62
N ALA A 22 23.22 -34.17 -15.65
CA ALA A 22 22.25 -33.93 -16.70
C ALA A 22 22.17 -35.10 -17.68
N VAL A 23 20.96 -35.42 -18.14
CA VAL A 23 20.69 -36.14 -19.40
C VAL A 23 19.41 -35.56 -20.02
N THR A 24 19.51 -35.17 -21.29
CA THR A 24 18.42 -34.79 -22.20
C THR A 24 17.92 -36.02 -22.97
N ARG A 25 16.59 -36.24 -23.06
CA ARG A 25 15.87 -36.64 -24.31
C ARG A 25 14.35 -36.85 -24.15
N SER A 26 13.66 -36.33 -25.18
CA SER A 26 12.40 -36.67 -25.89
C SER A 26 11.39 -37.72 -25.38
N HIS A 27 10.10 -37.33 -25.52
CA HIS A 27 8.84 -38.06 -25.80
C HIS A 27 8.73 -39.58 -25.52
N TYR A 28 7.69 -39.99 -24.76
CA TYR A 28 6.52 -40.76 -25.24
C TYR A 28 5.47 -40.88 -24.10
N MET A 29 4.19 -40.97 -24.51
CA MET A 29 3.02 -41.32 -23.68
C MET A 29 3.18 -42.68 -23.01
N ASN A 30 2.63 -42.86 -21.81
CA ASN A 30 2.02 -44.11 -21.36
C ASN A 30 1.03 -43.86 -20.21
N GLU A 31 -0.05 -44.62 -20.27
CA GLU A 31 -1.21 -44.68 -19.37
C GLU A 31 -0.92 -45.47 -18.09
N ASP A 32 -1.80 -45.25 -17.11
CA ASP A 32 -2.16 -46.07 -15.95
C ASP A 32 -1.16 -46.25 -14.78
N SER A 33 -1.49 -45.61 -13.66
CA SER A 33 -1.62 -46.27 -12.35
C SER A 33 -2.29 -45.36 -11.32
N ASP A 34 -3.44 -45.80 -10.80
CA ASP A 34 -4.11 -45.25 -9.62
C ASP A 34 -3.21 -45.35 -8.38
N GLU A 35 -3.02 -44.23 -7.66
CA GLU A 35 -2.64 -44.28 -6.25
C GLU A 35 -3.17 -43.06 -5.49
N TYR A 36 -3.80 -43.34 -4.35
CA TYR A 36 -4.45 -42.39 -3.45
C TYR A 36 -3.57 -41.20 -3.07
N GLY A 37 -3.95 -40.01 -3.53
CA GLY A 37 -3.55 -38.73 -2.96
C GLY A 37 -4.80 -37.98 -2.53
N LEU A 38 -5.00 -37.81 -1.22
CA LEU A 38 -5.89 -36.77 -0.71
C LEU A 38 -5.23 -35.43 -1.06
N ASP A 39 -5.59 -34.89 -2.21
CA ASP A 39 -5.33 -33.50 -2.54
C ASP A 39 -6.14 -32.67 -1.54
N GLN A 40 -5.47 -32.18 -0.50
CA GLN A 40 -5.93 -30.99 0.17
C GLN A 40 -5.78 -29.86 -0.84
N GLU A 41 -6.86 -29.58 -1.56
CA GLU A 41 -7.05 -28.32 -2.27
C GLU A 41 -6.84 -27.20 -1.26
N GLY A 42 -5.62 -26.69 -1.19
CA GLY A 42 -5.32 -25.46 -0.47
C GLY A 42 -5.97 -24.35 -1.28
N GLU A 43 -7.08 -23.83 -0.77
CA GLU A 43 -7.71 -22.62 -1.31
C GLU A 43 -6.62 -21.52 -1.39
N GLU A 44 -6.37 -21.05 -2.60
CA GLU A 44 -5.42 -19.98 -2.89
C GLU A 44 -6.01 -18.68 -2.33
N GLU A 45 -5.51 -18.18 -1.19
CA GLU A 45 -6.00 -16.91 -0.64
C GLU A 45 -5.51 -15.72 -1.50
N ASP A 46 -6.35 -15.26 -2.42
CA ASP A 46 -6.07 -14.10 -3.25
C ASP A 46 -6.34 -12.79 -2.49
N CYS A 47 -5.42 -11.83 -2.55
CA CYS A 47 -5.53 -10.54 -1.84
C CYS A 47 -5.58 -9.36 -2.81
N ALA A 48 -6.56 -8.46 -2.61
CA ALA A 48 -6.67 -7.23 -3.38
C ALA A 48 -6.31 -5.98 -2.57
N TRP A 49 -5.69 -5.05 -3.30
CA TRP A 49 -5.29 -3.73 -2.83
C TRP A 49 -6.10 -2.68 -3.58
N ILE A 50 -6.99 -1.96 -2.88
CA ILE A 50 -7.72 -0.85 -3.48
C ILE A 50 -7.14 0.45 -2.92
N TYR A 51 -6.49 1.23 -3.78
CA TYR A 51 -6.01 2.56 -3.41
C TYR A 51 -7.09 3.61 -3.71
N TYR A 52 -7.65 4.19 -2.66
CA TYR A 52 -8.78 5.12 -2.73
C TYR A 52 -8.57 6.34 -3.64
N ASN A 53 -7.33 6.86 -3.75
CA ASN A 53 -7.06 8.03 -4.56
C ASN A 53 -7.30 7.79 -6.07
N ASP A 54 -7.24 6.53 -6.54
CA ASP A 54 -7.60 6.18 -7.93
C ASP A 54 -9.13 6.24 -8.15
N LEU A 55 -9.93 5.91 -7.13
CA LEU A 55 -11.40 6.02 -7.20
C LEU A 55 -11.87 7.48 -7.11
N TYR A 56 -11.23 8.30 -6.26
CA TYR A 56 -11.61 9.70 -6.03
C TYR A 56 -11.20 10.62 -7.20
N SER A 57 -10.03 10.41 -7.81
CA SER A 57 -9.56 11.23 -8.94
C SER A 57 -10.38 11.03 -10.22
N ARG A 58 -10.91 9.82 -10.45
CA ARG A 58 -11.77 9.50 -11.61
C ARG A 58 -13.21 9.94 -11.44
N ALA A 59 -13.68 10.00 -10.20
CA ALA A 59 -14.95 10.61 -9.87
C ALA A 59 -14.69 12.06 -9.50
N LYS A 60 -14.36 12.96 -10.46
CA LYS A 60 -14.31 14.42 -10.22
C LYS A 60 -15.59 14.80 -9.48
N PRO A 61 -15.54 15.01 -8.16
CA PRO A 61 -16.76 15.14 -7.45
C PRO A 61 -16.97 16.63 -7.31
N ASP A 62 -18.16 17.09 -7.65
CA ASP A 62 -18.73 18.26 -6.99
C ASP A 62 -19.01 17.88 -5.50
N SER A 63 -17.97 17.37 -4.81
CA SER A 63 -17.96 16.46 -3.63
C SER A 63 -18.59 17.02 -2.37
N VAL A 64 -19.05 18.26 -2.40
CA VAL A 64 -19.52 18.92 -1.19
C VAL A 64 -21.01 18.62 -0.95
N THR A 65 -21.79 18.25 -1.97
CA THR A 65 -23.26 18.21 -1.83
C THR A 65 -23.92 16.84 -2.03
N ASN A 66 -23.35 15.90 -2.80
CA ASN A 66 -23.96 14.57 -3.00
C ASN A 66 -22.92 13.43 -2.95
N PRO A 67 -22.84 12.66 -1.84
CA PRO A 67 -21.90 11.56 -1.71
C PRO A 67 -22.30 10.29 -2.50
N ARG A 68 -23.52 10.22 -3.04
CA ARG A 68 -24.06 8.99 -3.65
C ARG A 68 -23.20 8.43 -4.80
N PRO A 69 -22.77 9.22 -5.80
CA PRO A 69 -21.99 8.67 -6.91
C PRO A 69 -20.67 8.03 -6.47
N PHE A 70 -20.07 8.57 -5.40
CA PHE A 70 -18.89 7.99 -4.79
C PHE A 70 -19.21 6.67 -4.06
N LEU A 71 -20.27 6.67 -3.25
CA LEU A 71 -20.69 5.47 -2.51
C LEU A 71 -21.08 4.32 -3.45
N ASP A 72 -21.82 4.61 -4.52
CA ASP A 72 -22.24 3.61 -5.51
C ASP A 72 -21.02 2.97 -6.20
N ARG A 73 -20.00 3.78 -6.54
CA ARG A 73 -18.75 3.29 -7.10
C ARG A 73 -17.96 2.46 -6.10
N LEU A 74 -17.90 2.90 -4.85
CA LEU A 74 -17.19 2.16 -3.79
C LEU A 74 -17.86 0.79 -3.56
N VAL A 75 -19.19 0.73 -3.47
CA VAL A 75 -19.97 -0.51 -3.37
C VAL A 75 -19.68 -1.43 -4.55
N SER A 76 -19.81 -0.94 -5.78
CA SER A 76 -19.57 -1.74 -6.98
C SER A 76 -18.13 -2.25 -7.06
N THR A 77 -17.15 -1.44 -6.63
CA THR A 77 -15.74 -1.84 -6.59
C THR A 77 -15.52 -2.92 -5.54
N LEU A 78 -16.07 -2.77 -4.33
CA LEU A 78 -15.95 -3.76 -3.27
C LEU A 78 -16.58 -5.09 -3.68
N GLN A 79 -17.74 -5.08 -4.34
CA GLN A 79 -18.37 -6.28 -4.89
C GLN A 79 -17.48 -6.97 -5.93
N THR A 80 -16.99 -6.20 -6.91
CA THR A 80 -16.12 -6.73 -7.98
C THR A 80 -14.83 -7.33 -7.44
N VAL A 81 -14.26 -6.71 -6.39
CA VAL A 81 -13.03 -7.21 -5.76
C VAL A 81 -13.31 -8.44 -4.92
N ARG A 82 -14.41 -8.46 -4.17
CA ARG A 82 -14.81 -9.60 -3.35
C ARG A 82 -15.07 -10.86 -4.18
N GLU A 83 -15.51 -10.72 -5.43
CA GLU A 83 -15.66 -11.84 -6.37
C GLU A 83 -14.33 -12.48 -6.79
N LYS A 84 -13.20 -11.81 -6.54
CA LYS A 84 -11.87 -12.22 -7.04
C LYS A 84 -10.83 -12.41 -5.95
N CYS A 85 -11.09 -11.92 -4.74
CA CYS A 85 -10.11 -11.88 -3.67
C CYS A 85 -10.79 -12.14 -2.33
N ASP A 86 -10.12 -12.93 -1.50
CA ASP A 86 -10.60 -13.35 -0.19
C ASP A 86 -10.38 -12.27 0.87
N LYS A 87 -9.25 -11.56 0.77
CA LYS A 87 -8.93 -10.45 1.68
C LYS A 87 -8.95 -9.11 0.96
N ILE A 88 -9.46 -8.11 1.67
CA ILE A 88 -9.55 -6.74 1.20
C ILE A 88 -8.80 -5.85 2.18
N ILE A 89 -7.90 -5.03 1.63
CA ILE A 89 -7.32 -3.89 2.34
C ILE A 89 -7.62 -2.65 1.50
N LEU A 90 -8.36 -1.73 2.11
CA LEU A 90 -8.71 -0.43 1.52
C LEU A 90 -8.05 0.66 2.37
N CYS A 91 -7.26 1.51 1.73
CA CYS A 91 -6.58 2.63 2.37
C CYS A 91 -6.80 3.91 1.56
N GLY A 92 -7.02 5.03 2.24
CA GLY A 92 -7.43 6.23 1.54
C GLY A 92 -7.77 7.46 2.34
N TYR A 93 -7.82 8.59 1.63
CA TYR A 93 -8.28 9.89 2.13
C TYR A 93 -9.80 10.05 1.95
N PHE A 94 -10.60 9.64 2.93
CA PHE A 94 -12.08 9.69 2.82
C PHE A 94 -12.65 11.11 2.97
N ASN A 95 -11.80 12.08 3.33
CA ASN A 95 -12.18 13.46 3.63
C ASN A 95 -13.37 13.50 4.61
N GLU A 96 -13.32 12.66 5.63
CA GLU A 96 -14.34 12.55 6.68
C GLU A 96 -13.61 12.34 8.01
N ASP A 97 -13.92 13.14 9.02
CA ASP A 97 -13.22 13.07 10.32
C ASP A 97 -13.84 12.00 11.21
N TYR A 98 -13.22 10.82 11.23
CA TYR A 98 -13.69 9.68 12.03
C TYR A 98 -13.58 9.91 13.54
N LEU A 99 -12.90 10.95 14.02
CA LEU A 99 -12.91 11.34 15.44
C LEU A 99 -14.20 12.06 15.84
N LYS A 100 -15.00 12.52 14.88
CA LYS A 100 -16.26 13.24 15.11
C LYS A 100 -17.44 12.42 14.61
N SER A 101 -18.60 12.65 15.21
CA SER A 101 -19.85 12.07 14.68
C SER A 101 -20.33 12.90 13.50
N SER A 102 -20.70 12.24 12.41
CA SER A 102 -21.31 12.88 11.23
C SER A 102 -22.20 11.87 10.52
N LYS A 103 -23.14 12.37 9.70
CA LYS A 103 -23.97 11.52 8.84
C LYS A 103 -23.13 10.73 7.84
N LYS A 104 -22.08 11.34 7.28
CA LYS A 104 -21.21 10.70 6.29
C LYS A 104 -20.36 9.59 6.93
N LYS A 105 -19.87 9.80 8.16
CA LYS A 105 -19.21 8.75 8.95
C LYS A 105 -20.14 7.55 9.15
N LEU A 106 -21.39 7.79 9.58
CA LEU A 106 -22.36 6.70 9.77
C LEU A 106 -22.60 5.91 8.48
N ILE A 107 -22.84 6.60 7.36
CA ILE A 107 -23.06 5.94 6.06
C ILE A 107 -21.84 5.10 5.63
N LEU A 108 -20.63 5.63 5.81
CA LEU A 108 -19.40 4.88 5.50
C LEU A 108 -19.20 3.70 6.45
N SER A 109 -19.47 3.87 7.74
CA SER A 109 -19.44 2.78 8.72
C SER A 109 -20.43 1.68 8.37
N ASP A 110 -21.69 2.01 8.06
CA ASP A 110 -22.71 1.04 7.66
C ASP A 110 -22.27 0.27 6.38
N LEU A 111 -21.64 0.97 5.43
CA LEU A 111 -21.09 0.35 4.23
C LEU A 111 -19.96 -0.63 4.54
N PHE A 112 -19.01 -0.24 5.39
CA PHE A 112 -17.91 -1.11 5.77
C PHE A 112 -18.40 -2.31 6.59
N ASP A 113 -19.30 -2.09 7.55
CA ASP A 113 -19.89 -3.14 8.37
C ASP A 113 -20.66 -4.15 7.51
N SER A 114 -21.48 -3.68 6.57
CA SER A 114 -22.20 -4.55 5.62
C SER A 114 -21.27 -5.29 4.66
N SER A 115 -20.05 -4.80 4.46
CA SER A 115 -19.00 -5.44 3.66
C SER A 115 -18.04 -6.29 4.50
N GLN A 116 -18.29 -6.43 5.81
CA GLN A 116 -17.44 -7.13 6.79
C GLN A 116 -16.00 -6.55 6.88
N LEU A 117 -15.87 -5.23 6.70
CA LEU A 117 -14.61 -4.51 6.79
C LEU A 117 -14.53 -3.76 8.11
N LEU A 118 -13.42 -3.92 8.81
CA LEU A 118 -13.14 -3.30 10.10
C LEU A 118 -12.21 -2.10 9.91
N GLY A 119 -12.51 -1.02 10.64
CA GLY A 119 -11.62 0.13 10.73
C GLY A 119 -10.39 -0.15 11.58
N VAL A 120 -9.21 0.14 11.04
CA VAL A 120 -7.92 -0.09 11.71
C VAL A 120 -7.42 1.17 12.44
N ASP A 121 -7.82 2.34 11.98
CA ASP A 121 -7.34 3.60 12.55
C ASP A 121 -8.20 4.10 13.70
N VAL A 122 -7.52 4.44 14.79
CA VAL A 122 -8.14 4.99 16.01
C VAL A 122 -7.48 6.29 16.48
N GLU A 123 -6.41 6.71 15.81
CA GLU A 123 -5.63 7.89 16.17
C GLU A 123 -5.62 8.92 15.02
N PRO A 124 -5.44 10.22 15.29
CA PRO A 124 -5.40 11.23 14.24
C PRO A 124 -4.33 10.95 13.18
N THR A 125 -4.73 10.97 11.91
CA THR A 125 -3.85 10.85 10.74
C THR A 125 -3.45 12.20 10.16
N ARG A 126 -4.13 13.28 10.55
CA ARG A 126 -3.71 14.65 10.25
C ARG A 126 -3.60 15.49 11.52
N VAL A 127 -2.48 16.19 11.65
CA VAL A 127 -2.21 17.16 12.71
C VAL A 127 -1.72 18.46 12.09
N PHE A 128 -2.56 19.49 12.14
CA PHE A 128 -2.30 20.79 11.53
C PHE A 128 -2.19 21.87 12.62
N THR A 129 -1.18 22.73 12.53
CA THR A 129 -1.06 23.91 13.42
C THR A 129 -1.06 25.17 12.58
N ASN A 130 -2.01 26.05 12.81
CA ASN A 130 -2.12 27.30 12.05
C ASN A 130 -1.20 28.41 12.59
N SER A 131 -1.16 29.55 11.90
CA SER A 131 -0.37 30.73 12.29
C SER A 131 -0.72 31.30 13.67
N LYS A 132 -1.92 31.02 14.19
CA LYS A 132 -2.35 31.39 15.56
C LYS A 132 -1.94 30.36 16.61
N ARG A 133 -1.08 29.39 16.26
CA ARG A 133 -0.64 28.27 17.12
C ARG A 133 -1.78 27.40 17.63
N ILE A 134 -2.90 27.33 16.89
CA ILE A 134 -4.00 26.43 17.18
C ILE A 134 -3.75 25.12 16.45
N THR A 135 -3.63 24.03 17.21
CA THR A 135 -3.45 22.68 16.66
C THR A 135 -4.79 21.96 16.54
N THR A 136 -5.11 21.48 15.35
CA THR A 136 -6.23 20.57 15.09
C THR A 136 -5.72 19.16 14.82
N LYS A 137 -6.54 18.17 15.20
CA LYS A 137 -6.27 16.75 14.98
C LYS A 137 -7.51 16.13 14.34
N SER A 138 -7.34 15.37 13.27
CA SER A 138 -8.43 14.70 12.56
C SER A 138 -7.99 13.33 12.05
N LEU A 139 -8.93 12.39 11.99
CA LEU A 139 -8.71 11.07 11.38
C LEU A 139 -9.43 11.05 10.04
N ILE A 140 -8.72 11.37 8.96
CA ILE A 140 -9.30 11.57 7.62
C ILE A 140 -8.69 10.66 6.55
N ASP A 141 -7.49 10.16 6.81
CA ASP A 141 -6.94 8.96 6.17
C ASP A 141 -7.41 7.76 6.97
N TYR A 142 -8.03 6.78 6.31
CA TYR A 142 -8.63 5.63 6.97
C TYR A 142 -8.21 4.34 6.26
N LEU A 143 -7.85 3.35 7.06
CA LEU A 143 -7.55 2.00 6.64
C LEU A 143 -8.68 1.08 7.13
N VAL A 144 -9.26 0.32 6.21
CA VAL A 144 -10.26 -0.70 6.51
C VAL A 144 -9.87 -2.04 5.91
N THR A 145 -10.13 -3.12 6.62
CA THR A 145 -9.77 -4.47 6.19
C THR A 145 -10.64 -5.53 6.85
N ASP A 146 -10.74 -6.70 6.22
CA ASP A 146 -11.30 -7.93 6.80
C ASP A 146 -10.24 -8.83 7.45
N LEU A 147 -8.97 -8.41 7.47
CA LEU A 147 -7.95 -9.10 8.23
C LEU A 147 -8.30 -9.10 9.71
N LYS A 148 -8.10 -10.25 10.36
CA LYS A 148 -8.24 -10.34 11.81
C LYS A 148 -7.19 -9.47 12.50
N PRO A 149 -7.50 -8.81 13.63
CA PRO A 149 -6.56 -7.94 14.35
C PRO A 149 -5.21 -8.56 14.68
N GLU A 150 -5.17 -9.87 14.93
CA GLU A 150 -3.94 -10.62 15.21
C GLU A 150 -3.05 -10.84 13.98
N CYS A 151 -3.56 -10.64 12.77
CA CYS A 151 -2.84 -10.87 11.51
C CYS A 151 -2.07 -9.63 11.03
N TYR A 152 -2.23 -8.47 11.69
CA TYR A 152 -1.58 -7.23 11.29
C TYR A 152 -1.05 -6.41 12.46
N VAL A 153 -0.09 -5.55 12.13
CA VAL A 153 0.45 -4.50 12.97
C VAL A 153 0.32 -3.20 12.21
N ARG A 154 -0.24 -2.17 12.86
CA ARG A 154 -0.37 -0.83 12.31
C ARG A 154 0.56 0.13 13.05
N ASP A 155 1.20 1.03 12.30
CA ASP A 155 1.99 2.13 12.83
C ASP A 155 1.70 3.46 12.09
N LEU A 156 1.97 4.58 12.77
CA LEU A 156 1.87 5.94 12.24
C LEU A 156 3.25 6.58 12.11
N LEU A 157 3.65 6.84 10.87
CA LEU A 157 4.90 7.50 10.52
C LEU A 157 4.76 9.02 10.71
N LYS A 158 5.18 9.50 11.88
CA LYS A 158 5.14 10.93 12.27
C LYS A 158 6.36 11.69 11.77
N ILE A 159 6.59 11.64 10.46
CA ILE A 159 7.79 12.17 9.79
C ILE A 159 7.82 13.70 9.66
N ARG A 160 6.75 14.41 10.08
CA ARG A 160 6.65 15.89 10.13
C ARG A 160 6.96 16.64 8.82
N ILE A 161 6.99 15.94 7.69
CA ILE A 161 7.14 16.56 6.35
C ILE A 161 5.81 17.08 5.79
N SER A 162 4.69 16.68 6.38
CA SER A 162 3.32 17.06 6.03
C SER A 162 2.49 17.19 7.30
N ASP A 163 1.34 17.86 7.22
CA ASP A 163 0.32 17.80 8.26
C ASP A 163 -0.38 16.43 8.31
N HIS A 164 -0.20 15.57 7.30
CA HIS A 164 -0.59 14.17 7.33
C HIS A 164 0.54 13.27 7.86
N TYR A 165 0.18 12.31 8.71
CA TYR A 165 1.04 11.21 9.11
C TYR A 165 0.97 10.08 8.10
N GLY A 166 2.11 9.47 7.79
CA GLY A 166 2.12 8.24 7.02
C GLY A 166 1.51 7.10 7.82
N GLN A 167 0.90 6.13 7.14
CA GLN A 167 0.35 4.94 7.76
C GLN A 167 1.12 3.72 7.24
N LEU A 168 1.56 2.87 8.16
CA LEU A 168 2.23 1.60 7.87
C LEU A 168 1.34 0.46 8.35
N LEU A 169 1.00 -0.47 7.46
CA LEU A 169 0.33 -1.72 7.80
C LEU A 169 1.26 -2.87 7.42
N SER A 170 1.69 -3.62 8.43
CA SER A 170 2.42 -4.87 8.25
C SER A 170 1.48 -6.02 8.57
N PHE A 171 1.41 -7.04 7.72
CA PHE A 171 0.50 -8.16 7.91
C PHE A 171 1.16 -9.43 7.42
N THR A 172 0.68 -10.57 7.90
CA THR A 172 1.13 -11.88 7.43
C THR A 172 -0.06 -12.61 6.82
N LEU A 173 0.13 -13.09 5.59
CA LEU A 173 -0.81 -14.01 4.95
C LEU A 173 -0.25 -15.42 5.08
N ALA A 174 -1.10 -16.39 5.35
CA ALA A 174 -0.73 -17.79 5.32
C ALA A 174 -0.57 -18.22 3.86
N SER A 175 0.53 -17.83 3.22
CA SER A 175 0.74 -18.20 1.83
C SER A 175 1.16 -19.67 1.73
N THR A 176 0.29 -20.48 1.13
CA THR A 176 0.70 -21.69 0.44
C THR A 176 0.89 -21.33 -1.03
N ASN A 177 2.14 -21.21 -1.48
CA ASN A 177 2.54 -21.11 -2.89
C ASN A 177 2.53 -19.74 -3.59
N PHE A 178 2.69 -18.60 -2.89
CA PHE A 178 2.98 -17.34 -3.58
C PHE A 178 4.29 -17.47 -4.37
N LYS A 179 4.18 -17.53 -5.69
CA LYS A 179 5.31 -17.37 -6.59
C LYS A 179 5.40 -15.88 -6.91
N PRO A 180 6.45 -15.17 -6.44
CA PRO A 180 6.64 -13.78 -6.84
C PRO A 180 6.66 -13.72 -8.37
N PRO A 181 6.07 -12.67 -8.98
CA PRO A 181 6.13 -12.51 -10.42
C PRO A 181 7.60 -12.54 -10.86
N SER A 182 7.92 -13.35 -11.86
CA SER A 182 9.32 -13.59 -12.29
C SER A 182 10.01 -12.35 -12.87
N ASN A 183 9.30 -11.24 -13.03
CA ASN A 183 9.78 -9.98 -13.59
C ASN A 183 9.08 -8.79 -12.90
N CYS A 184 9.45 -8.51 -11.65
CA CYS A 184 9.04 -7.27 -11.00
C CYS A 184 10.05 -6.17 -11.28
N THR A 185 9.60 -5.00 -11.74
CA THR A 185 10.44 -3.80 -11.75
C THR A 185 10.32 -3.11 -10.40
N GLY A 186 11.44 -2.98 -9.69
CA GLY A 186 11.53 -2.26 -8.42
C GLY A 186 12.56 -1.15 -8.51
N ARG A 187 12.64 -0.31 -7.48
CA ARG A 187 13.79 0.60 -7.31
C ARG A 187 14.82 -0.05 -6.41
N ILE A 188 16.09 0.24 -6.67
CA ILE A 188 17.17 -0.13 -5.77
C ILE A 188 17.10 0.79 -4.54
N SER A 189 16.61 0.25 -3.42
CA SER A 189 16.47 0.95 -2.14
C SER A 189 17.33 0.27 -1.06
N THR A 190 18.64 0.20 -1.30
CA THR A 190 19.61 -0.27 -0.31
C THR A 190 19.99 0.87 0.63
N ASP A 191 20.61 0.56 1.76
CA ASP A 191 21.13 1.60 2.68
C ASP A 191 22.04 2.58 1.92
N TYR A 192 22.89 2.06 1.01
CA TYR A 192 23.75 2.89 0.16
C TYR A 192 22.96 3.82 -0.77
N SER A 193 21.93 3.34 -1.48
CA SER A 193 21.16 4.22 -2.38
C SER A 193 20.36 5.27 -1.62
N LEU A 194 19.86 4.92 -0.42
CA LEU A 194 19.17 5.85 0.46
C LEU A 194 20.12 6.89 1.08
N GLU A 195 21.34 6.50 1.45
CA GLU A 195 22.39 7.43 1.88
C GLU A 195 22.81 8.35 0.75
N CYS A 196 22.99 7.82 -0.46
CA CYS A 196 23.28 8.62 -1.66
C CYS A 196 22.17 9.65 -1.93
N LEU A 197 20.90 9.24 -1.83
CA LEU A 197 19.76 10.15 -1.96
C LEU A 197 19.76 11.24 -0.88
N ARG A 198 20.00 10.86 0.39
CA ARG A 198 20.09 11.82 1.49
C ARG A 198 21.16 12.86 1.21
N ASP A 199 22.37 12.43 0.85
CA ASP A 199 23.50 13.32 0.63
C ASP A 199 23.22 14.25 -0.56
N ALA A 200 22.62 13.73 -1.64
CA ALA A 200 22.23 14.54 -2.80
C ALA A 200 21.15 15.58 -2.47
N LEU A 201 20.15 15.21 -1.66
CA LEU A 201 19.12 16.14 -1.18
C LEU A 201 19.70 17.22 -0.26
N GLU A 202 20.69 16.89 0.57
CA GLU A 202 21.37 17.84 1.45
C GLU A 202 22.24 18.83 0.67
N MET A 203 22.87 18.37 -0.42
CA MET A 203 23.72 19.21 -1.28
C MET A 203 22.93 20.16 -2.18
N PHE A 204 21.65 19.88 -2.45
CA PHE A 204 20.84 20.73 -3.31
C PHE A 204 20.49 22.06 -2.61
N ASP A 205 20.64 23.18 -3.34
CA ASP A 205 20.26 24.49 -2.82
C ASP A 205 18.74 24.70 -2.87
N TRP A 206 18.06 24.49 -1.74
CA TRP A 206 16.62 24.63 -1.63
C TRP A 206 16.11 26.08 -1.64
N HIS A 207 16.98 27.09 -1.54
CA HIS A 207 16.55 28.49 -1.58
C HIS A 207 15.82 28.83 -2.89
N VAL A 208 16.21 28.20 -4.00
CA VAL A 208 15.55 28.37 -5.31
C VAL A 208 14.07 27.96 -5.29
N VAL A 209 13.67 27.03 -4.41
CA VAL A 209 12.28 26.65 -4.21
C VAL A 209 11.57 27.67 -3.33
N TYR A 210 12.23 28.17 -2.29
CA TYR A 210 11.67 29.16 -1.38
C TYR A 210 11.48 30.54 -2.03
N ASP A 211 12.33 30.90 -2.99
CA ASP A 211 12.20 32.14 -3.76
C ASP A 211 10.91 32.19 -4.59
N LEU A 212 10.31 31.01 -4.86
CA LEU A 212 9.02 30.86 -5.53
C LEU A 212 7.83 30.89 -4.55
N ALA A 213 8.00 31.36 -3.31
CA ALA A 213 6.94 31.32 -2.28
C ALA A 213 5.60 31.99 -2.68
N ASN A 214 5.60 32.90 -3.65
CA ASN A 214 4.39 33.55 -4.16
C ASN A 214 3.68 32.74 -5.27
N ASP A 215 4.30 31.71 -5.80
CA ASP A 215 3.76 30.79 -6.80
C ASP A 215 3.92 29.35 -6.31
N ILE A 216 2.90 28.90 -5.58
CA ILE A 216 2.88 27.58 -4.92
C ILE A 216 3.02 26.45 -5.94
N ASP A 217 2.39 26.58 -7.10
CA ASP A 217 2.44 25.57 -8.15
C ASP A 217 3.84 25.48 -8.75
N ALA A 218 4.49 26.62 -9.03
CA ALA A 218 5.86 26.65 -9.51
C ALA A 218 6.84 26.07 -8.47
N ALA A 219 6.70 26.45 -7.19
CA ALA A 219 7.52 25.93 -6.10
C ALA A 219 7.40 24.41 -5.96
N PHE A 220 6.16 23.88 -5.98
CA PHE A 220 5.90 22.45 -5.91
C PHE A 220 6.49 21.71 -7.11
N ASN A 221 6.28 22.22 -8.33
CA ASN A 221 6.78 21.61 -9.55
C ASN A 221 8.32 21.54 -9.55
N LEU A 222 9.00 22.60 -9.10
CA LEU A 222 10.45 22.62 -8.98
C LEU A 222 10.95 21.61 -7.93
N PHE A 223 10.37 21.64 -6.72
CA PHE A 223 10.67 20.66 -5.68
C PHE A 223 10.52 19.22 -6.20
N PHE A 224 9.38 18.93 -6.83
CA PHE A 224 9.07 17.59 -7.31
C PHE A 224 10.02 17.16 -8.43
N ALA A 225 10.36 18.06 -9.35
CA ALA A 225 11.29 17.78 -10.44
C ALA A 225 12.70 17.44 -9.89
N VAL A 226 13.21 18.23 -8.95
CA VAL A 226 14.52 18.01 -8.32
C VAL A 226 14.52 16.70 -7.54
N PHE A 227 13.55 16.52 -6.63
CA PHE A 227 13.44 15.29 -5.84
C PHE A 227 13.36 14.06 -6.76
N SER A 228 12.52 14.10 -7.80
CA SER A 228 12.36 12.97 -8.72
C SER A 228 13.63 12.67 -9.49
N SER A 229 14.36 13.71 -9.94
CA SER A 229 15.65 13.53 -10.61
C SER A 229 16.67 12.85 -9.70
N LEU A 230 16.84 13.36 -8.48
CA LEU A 230 17.77 12.79 -7.51
C LEU A 230 17.36 11.37 -7.10
N PHE A 231 16.06 11.10 -6.97
CA PHE A 231 15.54 9.78 -6.65
C PHE A 231 15.73 8.77 -7.79
N GLU A 232 15.57 9.19 -9.04
CA GLU A 232 15.87 8.34 -10.19
C GLU A 232 17.37 8.03 -10.31
N GLU A 233 18.23 9.00 -9.98
CA GLU A 233 19.68 8.83 -10.00
C GLU A 233 20.17 7.92 -8.87
N CYS A 234 19.73 8.18 -7.63
CA CYS A 234 20.21 7.45 -6.45
C CYS A 234 19.52 6.10 -6.30
N CYS A 235 18.23 6.01 -6.63
CA CYS A 235 17.39 4.81 -6.47
C CYS A 235 16.82 4.36 -7.83
N PRO A 236 17.67 3.96 -8.80
CA PRO A 236 17.25 3.65 -10.16
C PRO A 236 16.33 2.43 -10.20
N LYS A 237 15.50 2.37 -11.24
CA LYS A 237 14.66 1.21 -11.52
C LYS A 237 15.55 0.05 -12.00
N SER A 238 15.32 -1.13 -11.45
CA SER A 238 15.96 -2.38 -11.86
C SER A 238 14.91 -3.50 -11.90
N VAL A 239 15.18 -4.52 -12.72
CA VAL A 239 14.46 -5.78 -12.63
C VAL A 239 14.93 -6.47 -11.35
N VAL A 240 14.00 -6.73 -10.44
CA VAL A 240 14.24 -7.51 -9.23
C VAL A 240 14.05 -8.98 -9.63
N GLN A 241 15.15 -9.73 -9.62
CA GLN A 241 15.18 -11.18 -9.87
C GLN A 241 15.03 -11.96 -8.56
#